data_AF-A0A432F4P1-F1
#
_entry.id   AF-A0A432F4P1-F1
#
_cell.length_a   1.000
_cell.length_b   1.000
_cell.length_c   1.000
_cell.angle_alpha   90.00
_cell.angle_beta   90.00
_cell.angle_gamma   90.00
#
_symmetry.space_group_name_H-M   'P 1'
#
loop_
_entity.id
_entity.type
_entity.pdbx_description
1 polymer ?
#
loop_
_entity_poly.entity_id
_entity_poly.type
_entity_poly.pdbx_seq_one_letter_code
_entity_poly.pdbx_strand_id
1 'polypeptide(L)'
;MARELTFVLIGQSNMVGWTESKFRELPNWMKTKPRNVRFYQHGRQMDFSEQPGGRIGPEVAFSKFIAAYYPGRRINIIKLAVGGTSIYDWAKIWNPRISFRMTGSRIPNSLYALLKRQIQLSGVLNGNG
;
A
#
# COMPACT_ATOMS: atom_id res chain seq x y z
N MET A 1 14.05 2.91 -22.47
CA MET A 1 12.94 3.09 -21.50
C MET A 1 13.48 2.93 -20.09
N ALA A 2 13.10 3.80 -19.13
CA ALA A 2 13.50 3.61 -17.74
C ALA A 2 12.82 2.33 -17.20
N ARG A 3 13.62 1.35 -16.75
CA ARG A 3 13.09 0.13 -16.13
C ARG A 3 12.26 0.53 -14.90
N GLU A 4 11.07 -0.02 -14.79
CA GLU A 4 10.19 0.23 -13.65
C GLU A 4 10.45 -0.79 -12.53
N LEU A 5 10.33 -0.34 -11.28
CA LEU A 5 10.34 -1.20 -10.10
C LEU A 5 8.97 -1.09 -9.42
N THR A 6 8.29 -2.21 -9.28
CA THR A 6 6.97 -2.26 -8.65
C THR A 6 7.05 -3.00 -7.33
N PHE A 7 6.60 -2.34 -6.26
CA PHE A 7 6.54 -2.89 -4.92
C PHE A 7 5.09 -2.98 -4.45
N VAL A 8 4.72 -4.12 -3.91
CA VAL A 8 3.39 -4.37 -3.37
C VAL A 8 3.50 -4.44 -1.86
N LEU A 9 2.85 -3.51 -1.17
CA LEU A 9 2.85 -3.40 0.29
C LEU A 9 1.52 -3.91 0.84
N ILE A 10 1.56 -5.07 1.48
CA ILE A 10 0.38 -5.73 2.04
C ILE A 10 0.50 -5.97 3.53
N GLY A 11 -0.64 -6.07 4.21
CA GLY A 11 -0.68 -6.49 5.60
C GLY A 11 -1.82 -5.87 6.39
N GLN A 12 -1.58 -5.70 7.69
CA GLN A 12 -2.57 -5.24 8.66
C GLN A 12 -2.22 -3.86 9.26
N SER A 13 -2.55 -3.60 10.52
CA SER A 13 -2.45 -2.29 11.19
C SER A 13 -1.10 -1.60 11.06
N ASN A 14 0.00 -2.34 11.24
CA ASN A 14 1.36 -1.79 11.13
C ASN A 14 1.68 -1.34 9.69
N MET A 15 1.18 -2.06 8.69
CA MET A 15 1.33 -1.65 7.28
C MET A 15 0.38 -0.51 6.93
N VAL A 16 -0.85 -0.50 7.46
CA VAL A 16 -1.78 0.65 7.33
C VAL A 16 -1.10 1.92 7.80
N GLY A 17 -0.33 1.84 8.90
CA GLY A 17 0.32 3.00 9.50
C GLY A 17 -0.41 3.52 10.71
N TRP A 18 -0.81 2.62 11.61
CA TRP A 18 -1.31 2.98 12.94
C TRP A 18 -0.16 3.43 13.84
N THR A 19 0.37 4.60 13.55
CA THR A 19 1.29 5.36 14.40
C THR A 19 0.54 6.47 15.12
N GLU A 20 1.09 6.93 16.24
CA GLU A 20 0.63 8.10 16.99
C GLU A 20 0.75 9.37 16.13
N SER A 21 1.90 9.55 15.47
CA SER A 21 2.16 10.71 14.63
C SER A 21 1.39 10.64 13.30
N LYS A 22 0.92 11.78 12.81
CA LYS A 22 0.28 11.94 11.50
C LYS A 22 1.24 12.52 10.47
N PHE A 23 0.91 12.38 9.20
CA PHE A 23 1.72 12.87 8.08
C PHE A 23 2.11 14.35 8.22
N ARG A 24 1.18 15.17 8.73
CA ARG A 24 1.41 16.60 8.98
C ARG A 24 2.47 16.89 10.06
N GLU A 25 2.74 15.94 10.95
CA GLU A 25 3.71 16.05 12.05
C GLU A 25 5.11 15.57 11.65
N LEU A 26 5.25 14.96 10.47
CA LEU A 26 6.55 14.57 9.95
C LEU A 26 7.44 15.79 9.68
N PRO A 27 8.77 15.64 9.76
CA PRO A 27 9.68 16.68 9.32
C PRO A 27 9.50 16.96 7.81
N ASN A 28 9.75 18.19 7.38
CA ASN A 28 9.46 18.63 6.00
C ASN A 28 10.12 17.76 4.93
N TRP A 29 11.35 17.30 5.19
CA TRP A 29 12.05 16.40 4.30
C TRP A 29 11.33 15.06 4.12
N MET A 30 10.54 14.58 5.10
CA MET A 30 9.74 13.36 5.00
C MET A 30 8.42 13.56 4.23
N LYS A 31 7.88 14.79 4.20
CA LYS A 31 6.60 15.11 3.54
C LYS A 31 6.69 15.17 2.02
N THR A 32 7.89 15.34 1.46
CA THR A 32 8.06 15.45 0.01
C THR A 32 8.14 14.07 -0.63
N LYS A 33 7.14 13.64 -1.41
CA LYS A 33 7.23 12.39 -2.18
C LYS A 33 8.26 12.55 -3.33
N PRO A 34 9.19 11.60 -3.53
CA PRO A 34 10.12 11.66 -4.64
C PRO A 34 9.40 11.69 -6.00
N ARG A 35 9.90 12.48 -6.96
CA ARG A 35 9.27 12.68 -8.27
C ARG A 35 9.16 11.40 -9.12
N ASN A 36 10.10 10.47 -8.94
CA ASN A 36 10.11 9.17 -9.61
C ASN A 36 9.25 8.10 -8.91
N VAL A 37 8.53 8.44 -7.84
CA VAL A 37 7.64 7.53 -7.11
C VAL A 37 6.17 7.82 -7.41
N ARG A 38 5.46 6.78 -7.86
CA ARG A 38 4.00 6.74 -7.97
C ARG A 38 3.46 5.84 -6.87
N PHE A 39 2.55 6.38 -6.07
CA PHE A 39 1.93 5.67 -4.96
C PHE A 39 0.46 5.41 -5.29
N TYR A 40 0.03 4.17 -5.10
CA TYR A 40 -1.31 3.70 -5.42
C TYR A 40 -1.94 3.05 -4.20
N GLN A 41 -3.14 3.49 -3.87
CA GLN A 41 -3.97 2.91 -2.82
C GLN A 41 -5.43 3.01 -3.23
N HIS A 42 -6.25 2.02 -2.85
CA HIS A 42 -7.67 1.98 -3.23
C HIS A 42 -7.92 2.02 -4.75
N GLY A 43 -6.97 1.48 -5.54
CA GLY A 43 -7.09 1.39 -7.00
C GLY A 43 -6.77 2.68 -7.76
N ARG A 44 -6.32 3.75 -7.09
CA ARG A 44 -5.94 5.01 -7.76
C ARG A 44 -4.57 5.51 -7.31
N GLN A 45 -3.93 6.33 -8.15
CA GLN A 45 -2.73 7.05 -7.76
C GLN A 45 -3.10 8.16 -6.78
N MET A 46 -2.28 8.38 -5.76
CA MET A 46 -2.46 9.46 -4.78
C MET A 46 -1.13 9.90 -4.15
N ASP A 47 -1.13 11.03 -3.47
CA ASP A 47 -0.05 11.52 -2.64
C ASP A 47 -0.17 11.02 -1.19
N PHE A 48 0.95 11.02 -0.46
CA PHE A 48 0.97 10.54 0.93
C PHE A 48 0.09 11.38 1.87
N SER A 49 -0.09 12.67 1.57
CA SER A 49 -0.95 13.59 2.32
C SER A 49 -2.44 13.26 2.21
N GLU A 50 -2.84 12.54 1.16
CA GLU A 50 -4.23 12.18 0.90
C GLU A 50 -4.64 10.88 1.64
N GLN A 51 -3.71 10.24 2.36
CA GLN A 51 -4.02 9.00 3.10
C GLN A 51 -5.07 9.27 4.20
N PRO A 52 -6.09 8.39 4.34
CA PRO A 52 -7.16 8.57 5.31
C PRO A 52 -6.66 8.80 6.75
N GLY A 53 -7.16 9.85 7.39
CA GLY A 53 -6.80 10.20 8.77
C GLY A 53 -5.34 10.61 8.95
N GLY A 54 -4.64 10.98 7.87
CA GLY A 54 -3.24 11.39 7.87
C GLY A 54 -2.29 10.28 8.35
N ARG A 55 -2.69 9.01 8.21
CA ARG A 55 -1.89 7.86 8.65
C ARG A 55 -0.62 7.74 7.83
N ILE A 56 0.43 7.22 8.48
CA ILE A 56 1.75 7.00 7.88
C ILE A 56 2.14 5.56 8.12
N GLY A 57 2.28 4.77 7.06
CA GLY A 57 2.92 3.48 7.14
C GLY A 57 4.38 3.54 6.68
N PRO A 58 5.03 2.37 6.53
CA PRO A 58 6.40 2.30 6.05
C PRO A 58 6.58 2.85 4.62
N GLU A 59 5.50 3.03 3.85
CA GLU A 59 5.58 3.53 2.48
C GLU A 59 6.27 4.89 2.36
N VAL A 60 6.12 5.79 3.34
CA VAL A 60 6.70 7.13 3.25
C VAL A 60 8.23 7.07 3.31
N ALA A 61 8.77 6.37 4.31
CA ALA A 61 10.22 6.18 4.44
C ALA A 61 10.76 5.30 3.32
N PHE A 62 10.10 4.16 3.06
CA PHE A 62 10.51 3.20 2.04
C PHE A 62 10.66 3.87 0.66
N SER A 63 9.68 4.67 0.26
CA SER A 63 9.69 5.40 -1.02
C SER A 63 10.90 6.32 -1.16
N LYS A 64 11.32 6.96 -0.08
CA LYS A 64 12.45 7.89 -0.09
C LYS A 64 13.76 7.17 -0.29
N PHE A 65 14.00 6.15 0.53
CA PHE A 65 15.25 5.40 0.46
C PHE A 65 15.38 4.62 -0.84
N ILE A 66 14.30 4.00 -1.32
CA ILE A 66 14.34 3.23 -2.57
C ILE A 66 14.51 4.15 -3.80
N ALA A 67 13.93 5.36 -3.79
CA ALA A 67 14.12 6.34 -4.85
C ALA A 67 15.53 6.92 -4.87
N ALA A 68 16.12 7.18 -3.71
CA ALA A 68 17.50 7.64 -3.60
C ALA A 68 18.49 6.58 -4.08
N TYR A 69 18.22 5.30 -3.79
CA TYR A 69 19.06 4.18 -4.22
C TYR A 69 18.93 3.90 -5.73
N TYR A 70 17.75 4.14 -6.32
CA TYR A 70 17.47 3.94 -7.75
C TYR A 70 16.99 5.22 -8.45
N PRO A 71 17.83 6.27 -8.56
CA PRO A 71 17.40 7.58 -9.05
C PRO A 71 16.93 7.58 -10.50
N GLY A 72 17.46 6.67 -11.33
CA GLY A 72 17.08 6.52 -12.75
C GLY A 72 15.90 5.57 -13.02
N ARG A 73 15.28 5.00 -11.98
CA ARG A 73 14.15 4.08 -12.11
C ARG A 73 12.84 4.79 -11.77
N ARG A 74 11.77 4.41 -12.46
CA ARG A 74 10.41 4.73 -12.00
C ARG A 74 10.00 3.69 -10.97
N ILE A 75 9.47 4.15 -9.84
CA ILE A 75 9.07 3.29 -8.73
C ILE A 75 7.55 3.39 -8.57
N ASN A 76 6.88 2.25 -8.67
CA ASN A 76 5.46 2.12 -8.42
C ASN A 76 5.26 1.41 -7.07
N ILE A 77 4.47 1.98 -6.17
CA ILE A 77 4.14 1.39 -4.88
C ILE A 77 2.64 1.19 -4.82
N ILE A 78 2.21 -0.06 -4.66
CA ILE A 78 0.79 -0.42 -4.55
C ILE A 78 0.56 -0.92 -3.11
N LYS A 79 -0.21 -0.17 -2.33
CA LYS A 79 -0.49 -0.50 -0.92
C LYS A 79 -1.92 -0.96 -0.72
N LEU A 80 -2.10 -2.14 -0.13
CA LEU A 80 -3.38 -2.61 0.39
C LEU A 80 -3.15 -3.17 1.80
N ALA A 81 -3.67 -2.49 2.81
CA ALA A 81 -3.59 -2.98 4.17
C ALA A 81 -4.88 -2.68 4.92
N VAL A 82 -5.30 -3.61 5.78
CA VAL A 82 -6.55 -3.50 6.54
C VAL A 82 -6.29 -3.93 7.99
N GLY A 83 -6.46 -3.00 8.94
CA GLY A 83 -6.28 -3.29 10.36
C GLY A 83 -7.30 -4.31 10.88
N GLY A 84 -6.94 -5.07 11.92
CA GLY A 84 -7.81 -6.09 12.51
C GLY A 84 -8.01 -7.33 11.62
N THR A 85 -7.13 -7.53 10.64
CA THR A 85 -7.15 -8.71 9.76
C THR A 85 -5.99 -9.64 10.08
N SER A 86 -6.14 -10.90 9.68
CA SER A 86 -5.19 -11.99 9.82
C SER A 86 -4.77 -12.52 8.45
N ILE A 87 -3.85 -13.48 8.43
CA ILE A 87 -3.48 -14.17 7.20
C ILE A 87 -4.68 -14.89 6.53
N TYR A 88 -5.70 -15.29 7.29
CA TYR A 88 -6.90 -15.94 6.75
C TYR A 88 -7.73 -15.02 5.86
N ASP A 89 -7.69 -13.71 6.13
CA ASP A 89 -8.32 -12.69 5.29
C ASP A 89 -7.64 -12.54 3.92
N TRP A 90 -6.37 -12.94 3.82
CA TRP A 90 -5.57 -12.93 2.60
C TRP A 90 -5.64 -14.26 1.83
N ALA A 91 -6.43 -15.23 2.28
CA ALA A 91 -6.54 -16.53 1.61
C ALA A 91 -7.14 -16.38 0.20
N LYS A 92 -6.56 -17.08 -0.79
CA LYS A 92 -7.08 -17.14 -2.17
C LYS A 92 -8.49 -17.73 -2.20
N ILE A 93 -8.72 -18.81 -1.45
CA ILE A 93 -10.04 -19.38 -1.17
C ILE A 93 -10.39 -18.92 0.25
N TRP A 94 -11.26 -17.91 0.34
CA TRP A 94 -11.52 -17.22 1.59
C TRP A 94 -12.76 -17.76 2.31
N ASN A 95 -12.62 -17.98 3.61
CA ASN A 95 -13.72 -18.39 4.48
C ASN A 95 -13.99 -17.28 5.52
N PRO A 96 -15.09 -16.53 5.39
CA PRO A 96 -15.39 -15.41 6.29
C PRO A 96 -15.61 -15.86 7.74
N ARG A 97 -16.05 -17.11 7.98
CA ARG A 97 -16.26 -17.62 9.35
C ARG A 97 -14.93 -17.81 10.09
N ILE A 98 -13.89 -18.24 9.39
CA ILE A 98 -12.54 -18.40 9.97
C ILE A 98 -11.94 -17.03 10.25
N SER A 99 -11.99 -16.12 9.28
CA SER A 99 -11.57 -14.72 9.45
C SER A 99 -12.22 -14.06 10.68
N PHE A 100 -13.54 -14.18 10.81
CA PHE A 100 -14.27 -13.63 11.95
C PHE A 100 -13.83 -14.27 13.27
N ARG A 101 -13.67 -15.59 13.32
CA ARG A 101 -13.22 -16.30 14.53
C ARG A 101 -11.83 -15.84 14.98
N MET A 102 -10.93 -15.52 14.05
CA MET A 102 -9.54 -15.22 14.35
C MET A 102 -9.33 -13.80 14.86
N THR A 103 -10.01 -12.82 14.25
CA THR A 103 -9.74 -11.40 14.57
C THR A 103 -11.00 -10.53 14.65
N GLY A 104 -12.19 -11.14 14.56
CA GLY A 104 -13.44 -10.39 14.42
C GLY A 104 -13.56 -9.66 13.08
N SER A 105 -12.72 -9.99 12.10
CA SER A 105 -12.72 -9.38 10.76
C SER A 105 -14.11 -9.47 10.11
N ARG A 106 -14.57 -8.32 9.59
CA ARG A 106 -15.86 -8.17 8.88
C ARG A 106 -15.66 -7.66 7.45
N ILE A 107 -14.48 -7.90 6.88
CA ILE A 107 -14.24 -7.52 5.48
C ILE A 107 -15.26 -8.20 4.58
N PRO A 108 -15.71 -7.54 3.50
CA PRO A 108 -16.75 -8.09 2.63
C PRO A 108 -16.22 -9.09 1.59
N ASN A 109 -14.90 -9.18 1.43
CA ASN A 109 -14.25 -10.02 0.43
C ASN A 109 -12.81 -10.36 0.87
N SER A 110 -12.22 -11.40 0.27
CA SER A 110 -10.80 -11.73 0.42
C SER A 110 -9.92 -10.55 0.06
N LEU A 111 -8.94 -10.25 0.91
CA LEU A 111 -7.92 -9.24 0.63
C LEU A 111 -7.05 -9.62 -0.57
N TYR A 112 -6.89 -10.91 -0.85
CA TYR A 112 -6.20 -11.36 -2.07
C TYR A 112 -6.97 -10.96 -3.34
N ALA A 113 -8.29 -11.13 -3.36
CA ALA A 113 -9.12 -10.71 -4.49
C ALA A 113 -9.11 -9.18 -4.65
N LEU A 114 -9.20 -8.45 -3.54
CA LEU A 114 -9.12 -6.99 -3.54
C LEU A 114 -7.76 -6.48 -4.02
N LEU A 115 -6.66 -7.13 -3.64
CA LEU A 115 -5.32 -6.79 -4.11
C LEU A 115 -5.22 -6.93 -5.63
N LYS A 116 -5.66 -8.06 -6.19
CA LYS A 116 -5.65 -8.27 -7.65
C LYS A 116 -6.43 -7.18 -8.37
N ARG A 117 -7.62 -6.83 -7.87
CA ARG A 117 -8.43 -5.75 -8.44
C ARG A 117 -7.70 -4.40 -8.37
N GLN A 118 -7.08 -4.08 -7.24
CA GLN A 118 -6.32 -2.85 -7.09
C GLN A 118 -5.11 -2.78 -8.04
N ILE A 119 -4.38 -3.88 -8.20
CA ILE A 119 -3.27 -3.97 -9.16
C ILE A 119 -3.79 -3.73 -10.58
N GLN A 120 -4.88 -4.38 -10.97
CA GLN A 120 -5.49 -4.19 -12.30
C GLN A 120 -5.91 -2.74 -12.54
N LEU A 121 -6.59 -2.12 -11.56
CA LEU A 121 -7.03 -0.72 -11.64
C LEU A 121 -5.86 0.27 -11.68
N SER A 122 -4.73 -0.06 -11.05
CA SER A 122 -3.55 0.81 -11.06
C SER A 122 -2.92 0.96 -12.45
N GLY A 123 -3.16 0.02 -13.37
CA GLY A 123 -2.54 -0.01 -14.69
C GLY A 123 -1.05 -0.36 -14.70
N VAL A 124 -0.41 -0.48 -13.54
CA VAL A 124 1.05 -0.64 -13.39
C VAL A 124 1.58 -1.94 -14.01
N LEU A 125 0.79 -3.01 -13.98
CA LEU A 125 1.18 -4.32 -14.52
C LEU A 125 0.43 -4.68 -15.83
N ASN A 126 -0.32 -3.74 -16.41
CA ASN A 126 -1.07 -3.96 -17.65
C ASN A 126 -0.22 -3.66 -18.91
N GLY A 127 1.07 -3.34 -18.74
CA GLY A 127 1.99 -3.17 -19.85
C GLY A 127 2.43 -4.54 -20.38
N ASN A 128 1.99 -4.89 -21.59
CA ASN A 128 2.68 -5.86 -22.43
C ASN A 128 4.15 -5.49 -22.48
N GLY A 129 5.00 -6.34 -21.89
CA GLY A 129 6.37 -6.50 -22.36
C GLY A 129 6.36 -7.22 -23.70
#